data_AF-A0A8D0ALJ7-F1
#
_entry.id   AF-A0A8D0ALJ7-F1
#
_cell.length_a   1.000
_cell.length_b   1.000
_cell.length_c   1.000
_cell.angle_alpha   90.00
_cell.angle_beta   90.00
_cell.angle_gamma   90.00
#
_symmetry.space_group_name_H-M   'P 1'
#
loop_
_entity.id
_entity.type
_entity.pdbx_description
1 polymer ?
#
loop_
_entity_poly.entity_id
_entity_poly.type
_entity_poly.pdbx_seq_one_letter_code
_entity_poly.pdbx_strand_id
1 'polypeptide(L)'
;MSNDGNKKQFWKRNAAKVPGSIQHVYGAQHPPFDPLLHANLIKAGNRLPPATPGKPKKATTFQEFESITSDAWDVGDDDDELLAMAAQNLNIDVVMETANKVIENHSKQQEKQREEDTQEEVAEDEEEDEEDEEDRSSPYTDAGEHAALHRQRSLPHRPPLIPLVARMADQNTSGTPAMTEREASRLDKFKQLLAGPNTDLEELRKLSWSGIPRQVRPITWKLLSGYLPANAERRESVLQRKRQEYFGFIQQYYDSRNDEHHQDTYRQIHIDIPRMSPESLVLQPKVTEIFERILFIWAIRHPASGYVQGINDLVTPFFVVYVFEYIEEEVENFDVSSLQEEALRNIEADSFWCMSKLLDGIQDNYTFAQPGIQRKVKALEELVSRIDESVHRHMQQYEVEYLQFAFRWMNNLLMRELPLRCTIRLWDTYQAEPEGFSHFHLYVCAAFLVRWRKEILEERDFQGLMILLQNLPTMHWGNEEVSVLLAEAYRLKFAFADAPNHYKR
;
A
#
# COMPACT_ATOMS: atom_id res chain seq x y z
N MET A 1 24.52 37.92 -47.18
CA MET A 1 24.91 36.66 -47.85
C MET A 1 26.39 36.44 -47.51
N SER A 2 26.86 35.46 -46.75
CA SER A 2 26.29 34.26 -46.14
C SER A 2 27.29 33.74 -45.08
N ASN A 3 26.79 32.92 -44.13
CA ASN A 3 27.38 31.82 -43.33
C ASN A 3 28.89 31.49 -43.45
N ASP A 4 29.59 30.89 -42.49
CA ASP A 4 29.26 30.16 -41.24
C ASP A 4 30.58 30.08 -40.43
N GLY A 5 30.52 30.13 -39.10
CA GLY A 5 31.71 30.14 -38.25
C GLY A 5 31.58 29.34 -36.96
N ASN A 6 32.13 28.12 -36.99
CA ASN A 6 32.74 27.36 -35.89
C ASN A 6 31.94 26.94 -34.65
N LYS A 7 31.61 25.64 -34.63
CA LYS A 7 31.44 24.80 -33.42
C LYS A 7 32.70 24.85 -32.54
N LYS A 8 32.55 25.12 -31.24
CA LYS A 8 33.55 24.77 -30.21
C LYS A 8 32.89 24.13 -28.99
N GLN A 9 33.42 22.97 -28.64
CA GLN A 9 33.12 22.12 -27.48
C GLN A 9 33.39 22.86 -26.16
N PHE A 10 32.51 22.72 -25.18
CA PHE A 10 32.71 23.23 -23.83
C PHE A 10 32.55 22.11 -22.80
N TRP A 11 33.60 21.31 -22.64
CA TRP A 11 33.82 20.51 -21.43
C TRP A 11 35.20 20.86 -20.89
N LYS A 12 35.24 21.70 -19.84
CA LYS A 12 36.41 21.83 -18.98
C LYS A 12 36.15 21.06 -17.70
N ARG A 13 36.98 20.04 -17.46
CA ARG A 13 37.10 19.27 -16.22
C ARG A 13 37.59 20.20 -15.11
N ASN A 14 36.93 20.17 -13.95
CA ASN A 14 37.55 20.54 -12.68
C ASN A 14 37.38 19.37 -11.72
N ALA A 15 38.50 19.00 -11.10
CA ALA A 15 38.66 17.91 -10.16
C ALA A 15 38.57 18.46 -8.73
N ALA A 16 37.62 17.96 -7.95
CA ALA A 16 37.63 18.00 -6.49
C ALA A 16 36.79 16.83 -5.95
N LYS A 17 37.30 16.22 -4.88
CA LYS A 17 36.99 14.88 -4.35
C LYS A 17 35.56 14.74 -3.81
N VAL A 18 34.93 13.60 -4.10
CA VAL A 18 33.64 13.14 -3.54
C VAL A 18 33.91 12.03 -2.51
N PRO A 19 33.44 12.11 -1.26
CA PRO A 19 33.39 10.98 -0.34
C PRO A 19 32.04 10.24 -0.46
N GLY A 20 32.04 8.89 -0.47
CA GLY A 20 30.83 8.09 -0.21
C GLY A 20 30.44 6.98 -1.21
N SER A 21 31.39 6.39 -1.95
CA SER A 21 31.13 5.20 -2.79
C SER A 21 30.94 3.94 -1.91
N ILE A 22 29.73 3.37 -1.92
CA ILE A 22 29.34 2.13 -1.22
C ILE A 22 29.95 0.90 -1.92
N GLN A 23 30.63 0.05 -1.14
CA GLN A 23 31.11 -1.28 -1.52
C GLN A 23 29.98 -2.31 -1.50
N HIS A 24 30.03 -3.29 -2.40
CA HIS A 24 29.14 -4.45 -2.41
C HIS A 24 29.70 -5.56 -1.51
N VAL A 25 28.87 -6.12 -0.61
CA VAL A 25 29.15 -7.38 0.08
C VAL A 25 28.13 -8.42 -0.41
N TYR A 26 28.63 -9.49 -1.02
CA TYR A 26 27.91 -10.74 -1.27
C TYR A 26 28.41 -11.77 -0.24
N GLY A 27 27.49 -12.59 0.28
CA GLY A 27 27.82 -13.86 0.95
C GLY A 27 27.46 -13.95 2.43
N ALA A 28 26.43 -14.73 2.74
CA ALA A 28 26.45 -15.68 3.85
C ALA A 28 25.35 -16.73 3.62
N GLN A 29 25.82 -17.94 3.33
CA GLN A 29 25.04 -19.16 3.23
C GLN A 29 24.47 -19.55 4.60
N HIS A 30 23.41 -20.34 4.57
CA HIS A 30 22.86 -21.08 5.72
C HIS A 30 23.93 -21.63 6.67
N PRO A 31 23.75 -21.55 8.01
CA PRO A 31 24.42 -22.49 8.90
C PRO A 31 23.65 -23.84 8.93
N PRO A 32 24.36 -24.98 9.08
CA PRO A 32 23.75 -26.30 9.05
C PRO A 32 22.96 -26.63 10.32
N PHE A 33 21.93 -27.47 10.14
CA PHE A 33 21.16 -28.10 11.22
C PHE A 33 22.03 -29.10 12.00
N ASP A 34 22.12 -28.93 13.33
CA ASP A 34 22.62 -29.96 14.25
C ASP A 34 21.43 -30.67 14.95
N PRO A 35 21.17 -31.96 14.68
CA PRO A 35 20.00 -32.69 15.20
C PRO A 35 20.16 -33.32 16.59
N LEU A 36 21.07 -32.88 17.47
CA LEU A 36 21.32 -33.57 18.76
C LEU A 36 21.18 -32.76 20.06
N LEU A 37 20.58 -31.56 20.05
CA LEU A 37 20.44 -30.74 21.27
C LEU A 37 19.02 -30.58 21.86
N HIS A 38 18.02 -31.33 21.40
CA HIS A 38 16.72 -31.38 22.07
C HIS A 38 16.17 -32.80 22.21
N ALA A 39 16.80 -33.59 23.07
CA ALA A 39 16.16 -34.74 23.69
C ALA A 39 16.06 -34.49 25.20
N ASN A 40 14.86 -34.74 25.73
CA ASN A 40 14.44 -34.72 27.14
C ASN A 40 13.87 -33.38 27.64
N LEU A 41 12.54 -33.24 27.58
CA LEU A 41 11.67 -33.38 28.77
C LEU A 41 10.19 -33.20 28.37
N ILE A 42 9.49 -34.31 28.15
CA ILE A 42 8.03 -34.38 28.30
C ILE A 42 7.71 -35.59 29.19
N LYS A 43 7.12 -35.35 30.37
CA LYS A 43 6.16 -36.29 30.96
C LYS A 43 5.17 -35.54 31.87
N ALA A 44 3.91 -35.92 31.70
CA ALA A 44 2.68 -35.27 32.16
C ALA A 44 2.32 -35.52 33.64
N GLY A 45 1.39 -34.71 34.18
CA GLY A 45 0.63 -35.03 35.39
C GLY A 45 -0.35 -33.93 35.86
N ASN A 46 -1.66 -34.19 35.74
CA ASN A 46 -2.79 -33.39 36.26
C ASN A 46 -2.78 -33.21 37.80
N ARG A 47 -3.20 -32.02 38.29
CA ARG A 47 -4.18 -31.78 39.39
C ARG A 47 -4.25 -30.30 39.85
N LEU A 48 -5.44 -29.86 40.28
CA LEU A 48 -5.78 -28.62 41.04
C LEU A 48 -6.39 -29.01 42.42
N PRO A 49 -6.67 -28.10 43.38
CA PRO A 49 -5.88 -27.03 44.04
C PRO A 49 -5.91 -27.21 45.61
N PRO A 50 -5.47 -26.26 46.49
CA PRO A 50 -6.29 -25.12 46.95
C PRO A 50 -5.50 -23.83 47.38
N ALA A 51 -6.21 -22.84 47.95
CA ALA A 51 -5.93 -21.39 47.96
C ALA A 51 -5.17 -20.77 49.18
N THR A 52 -4.69 -19.52 48.96
CA THR A 52 -4.32 -18.40 49.90
C THR A 52 -2.96 -18.43 50.65
N PRO A 53 -2.42 -17.28 51.15
CA PRO A 53 -2.00 -16.07 50.40
C PRO A 53 -0.58 -15.55 50.83
N GLY A 54 0.17 -14.88 49.95
CA GLY A 54 1.25 -13.97 50.41
C GLY A 54 2.51 -13.79 49.53
N LYS A 55 2.82 -12.50 49.31
CA LYS A 55 4.05 -11.83 48.83
C LYS A 55 4.22 -11.64 47.30
N PRO A 56 4.37 -10.38 46.82
CA PRO A 56 4.51 -10.09 45.41
C PRO A 56 5.92 -10.45 44.92
N LYS A 57 6.01 -11.17 43.81
CA LYS A 57 7.26 -11.37 43.07
C LYS A 57 7.58 -10.10 42.29
N LYS A 58 8.85 -9.70 42.30
CA LYS A 58 9.38 -8.55 41.53
C LYS A 58 9.06 -8.75 40.05
N ALA A 59 8.42 -7.75 39.45
CA ALA A 59 8.14 -7.71 38.02
C ALA A 59 9.44 -7.63 37.23
N THR A 60 9.53 -8.36 36.12
CA THR A 60 10.56 -8.14 35.10
C THR A 60 10.26 -6.83 34.37
N THR A 61 11.29 -6.11 33.95
CA THR A 61 11.24 -4.79 33.29
C THR A 61 10.20 -4.67 32.16
N PHE A 62 9.83 -5.79 31.54
CA PHE A 62 8.79 -5.85 30.49
C PHE A 62 7.35 -5.80 31.03
N GLN A 63 7.07 -6.41 32.19
CA GLN A 63 5.74 -6.37 32.83
C GLN A 63 5.46 -5.03 33.50
N GLU A 64 6.50 -4.32 33.95
CA GLU A 64 6.37 -2.94 34.43
C GLU A 64 5.98 -2.01 33.28
N PHE A 65 6.59 -2.18 32.09
CA PHE A 65 6.23 -1.45 30.87
C PHE A 65 4.80 -1.73 30.40
N GLU A 66 4.36 -2.99 30.43
CA GLU A 66 3.00 -3.37 30.05
C GLU A 66 1.95 -2.80 31.03
N SER A 67 2.24 -2.75 32.34
CA SER A 67 1.31 -2.15 33.31
C SER A 67 1.26 -0.62 33.23
N ILE A 68 2.36 0.05 32.85
CA ILE A 68 2.42 1.51 32.68
C ILE A 68 1.71 1.94 31.38
N THR A 69 1.60 1.06 30.39
CA THR A 69 0.96 1.35 29.09
C THR A 69 -0.47 0.85 28.97
N SER A 70 -0.88 -0.09 29.83
CA SER A 70 -2.24 -0.64 29.84
C SER A 70 -3.28 0.30 30.47
N ASP A 71 -2.87 1.29 31.27
CA ASP A 71 -3.76 2.22 31.97
C ASP A 71 -4.00 3.54 31.19
N ALA A 72 -3.29 3.73 30.08
CA ALA A 72 -3.36 4.96 29.26
C ALA A 72 -4.60 5.04 28.34
N TRP A 73 -5.52 4.07 28.42
CA TRP A 73 -6.70 3.99 27.56
C TRP A 73 -8.00 3.75 28.33
N ASP A 74 -7.99 3.78 29.67
CA ASP A 74 -9.24 3.81 30.43
C ASP A 74 -9.78 5.25 30.46
N VAL A 75 -10.90 5.47 29.81
CA VAL A 75 -11.49 6.80 29.60
C VAL A 75 -12.23 7.20 30.89
N GLY A 76 -11.46 7.71 31.86
CA GLY A 76 -11.94 8.41 33.04
C GLY A 76 -11.62 9.92 32.94
N ASP A 77 -12.54 10.75 33.42
CA ASP A 77 -12.74 12.19 33.19
C ASP A 77 -11.60 13.18 33.60
N ASP A 78 -10.33 12.76 33.68
CA ASP A 78 -9.23 13.55 34.25
C ASP A 78 -8.16 14.02 33.23
N ASP A 79 -8.59 14.46 32.03
CA ASP A 79 -7.71 14.97 30.96
C ASP A 79 -6.92 16.24 31.33
N ASP A 80 -7.26 16.93 32.42
CA ASP A 80 -6.62 18.19 32.82
C ASP A 80 -5.30 18.00 33.62
N GLU A 81 -5.05 16.83 34.22
CA GLU A 81 -3.83 16.60 35.02
C GLU A 81 -2.64 16.11 34.16
N LEU A 82 -2.93 15.44 33.04
CA LEU A 82 -1.93 14.90 32.11
C LEU A 82 -1.24 16.01 31.28
N LEU A 83 -1.96 17.08 30.92
CA LEU A 83 -1.36 18.24 30.25
C LEU A 83 -0.40 19.03 31.15
N ALA A 84 -0.59 18.98 32.47
CA ALA A 84 0.27 19.70 33.41
C ALA A 84 1.65 19.00 33.60
N MET A 85 1.72 17.67 33.48
CA MET A 85 2.99 16.93 33.60
C MET A 85 3.85 17.02 32.34
N ALA A 86 3.25 17.12 31.15
CA ALA A 86 3.98 17.29 29.89
C ALA A 86 4.69 18.66 29.77
N ALA A 87 4.35 19.62 30.63
CA ALA A 87 4.94 20.97 30.62
C ALA A 87 6.25 21.10 31.45
N GLN A 88 6.73 20.02 32.10
CA GLN A 88 8.02 20.06 32.78
C GLN A 88 9.17 19.78 31.79
N ASN A 89 9.81 20.86 31.34
CA ASN A 89 10.96 20.88 30.44
C ASN A 89 12.04 19.84 30.83
N LEU A 90 12.22 18.83 29.98
CA LEU A 90 13.41 17.98 30.00
C LEU A 90 14.64 18.84 29.69
N ASN A 91 15.61 18.85 30.61
CA ASN A 91 16.82 19.65 30.50
C ASN A 91 17.64 19.20 29.28
N ILE A 92 17.73 20.07 28.27
CA ILE A 92 18.36 19.82 26.97
C ILE A 92 19.81 19.35 27.10
N ASP A 93 20.50 19.81 28.14
CA ASP A 93 21.89 19.43 28.41
C ASP A 93 22.03 17.96 28.79
N VAL A 94 21.04 17.41 29.51
CA VAL A 94 21.03 16.00 29.92
C VAL A 94 20.75 15.09 28.72
N VAL A 95 19.89 15.54 27.81
CA VAL A 95 19.58 14.80 26.57
C VAL A 95 20.79 14.78 25.64
N MET A 96 21.48 15.92 25.48
CA MET A 96 22.70 16.01 24.68
C MET A 96 23.86 15.22 25.27
N GLU A 97 24.04 15.23 26.60
CA GLU A 97 25.09 14.45 27.25
C GLU A 97 24.84 12.93 27.11
N THR A 98 23.58 12.51 27.18
CA THR A 98 23.19 11.11 26.98
C THR A 98 23.42 10.69 25.52
N ALA A 99 23.04 11.53 24.55
CA ALA A 99 23.30 11.26 23.13
C ALA A 99 24.81 11.14 22.83
N ASN A 100 25.63 12.02 23.38
CA ASN A 100 27.08 11.97 23.20
C ASN A 100 27.71 10.72 23.80
N LYS A 101 27.24 10.26 24.98
CA LYS A 101 27.72 8.99 25.59
C LYS A 101 27.37 7.77 24.73
N VAL A 102 26.22 7.77 24.07
CA VAL A 102 25.82 6.67 23.16
C VAL A 102 26.71 6.65 21.91
N ILE A 103 27.01 7.82 21.34
CA ILE A 103 27.90 7.94 20.17
C ILE A 103 29.32 7.49 20.53
N GLU A 104 29.84 7.88 21.69
CA GLU A 104 31.19 7.52 22.13
C GLU A 104 31.31 6.00 22.40
N ASN A 105 30.26 5.38 22.94
CA ASN A 105 30.21 3.93 23.15
C ASN A 105 30.17 3.16 21.81
N HIS A 106 29.40 3.65 20.83
CA HIS A 106 29.36 3.05 19.50
C HIS A 106 30.70 3.16 18.77
N SER A 107 31.40 4.29 18.90
CA SER A 107 32.74 4.49 18.30
C SER A 107 33.77 3.53 18.90
N LYS A 108 33.75 3.33 20.23
CA LYS A 108 34.67 2.41 20.92
C LYS A 108 34.40 0.94 20.58
N GLN A 109 33.16 0.58 20.30
CA GLN A 109 32.82 -0.76 19.81
C GLN A 109 33.29 -1.00 18.37
N GLN A 110 33.23 0.02 17.51
CA GLN A 110 33.71 -0.05 16.14
C GLN A 110 35.24 -0.16 16.03
N GLU A 111 35.97 0.51 16.93
CA GLU A 111 37.44 0.38 16.99
C GLU A 111 37.87 -1.01 17.46
N LYS A 112 37.16 -1.60 18.45
CA LYS A 112 37.42 -2.98 18.89
C LYS A 112 37.18 -4.02 17.78
N GLN A 113 36.13 -3.87 16.98
CA GLN A 113 35.87 -4.77 15.86
C GLN A 113 36.95 -4.68 14.77
N ARG A 114 37.50 -3.49 14.53
CA ARG A 114 38.61 -3.33 13.57
C ARG A 114 39.92 -3.94 14.05
N GLU A 115 40.20 -3.89 15.35
CA GLU A 115 41.40 -4.51 15.93
C GLU A 115 41.32 -6.05 15.91
N GLU A 116 40.12 -6.62 16.00
CA GLU A 116 39.87 -8.07 15.87
C GLU A 116 40.04 -8.55 14.40
N ASP A 117 39.50 -7.81 13.41
CA ASP A 117 39.64 -8.16 11.98
C ASP A 117 41.11 -8.09 11.49
N THR A 118 41.92 -7.17 12.05
CA THR A 118 43.32 -7.00 11.63
C THR A 118 44.23 -8.11 12.19
N GLN A 119 43.79 -8.86 13.20
CA GLN A 119 44.55 -9.99 13.76
C GLN A 119 44.27 -11.31 13.02
N GLU A 120 43.12 -11.44 12.36
CA GLU A 120 42.78 -12.62 11.54
C GLU A 120 43.47 -12.57 10.16
N GLU A 121 43.60 -11.41 9.53
CA GLU A 121 44.28 -11.29 8.21
C GLU A 121 45.78 -11.60 8.24
N VAL A 122 46.47 -11.45 9.39
CA VAL A 122 47.93 -11.73 9.49
C VAL A 122 48.22 -13.23 9.69
N ALA A 123 47.21 -14.03 10.03
CA ALA A 123 47.37 -15.47 10.26
C ALA A 123 47.23 -16.33 8.97
N GLU A 124 46.64 -15.79 7.90
CA GLU A 124 46.39 -16.53 6.64
C GLU A 124 47.51 -16.39 5.60
N ASP A 125 48.46 -15.46 5.77
CA ASP A 125 49.55 -15.20 4.80
C ASP A 125 50.82 -16.08 5.00
N GLU A 126 50.85 -17.02 5.96
CA GLU A 126 52.02 -17.89 6.22
C GLU A 126 51.91 -19.34 5.68
N GLU A 127 50.80 -19.73 5.03
CA GLU A 127 50.65 -21.08 4.44
C GLU A 127 50.19 -21.01 2.97
N GLU A 128 51.14 -21.04 2.02
CA GLU A 128 51.11 -21.81 0.76
C GLU A 128 52.18 -21.32 -0.25
N ASP A 129 53.39 -21.87 -0.14
CA ASP A 129 54.36 -22.02 -1.24
C ASP A 129 54.45 -23.54 -1.51
N GLU A 130 54.15 -24.00 -2.74
CA GLU A 130 54.91 -25.01 -3.53
C GLU A 130 54.14 -25.63 -4.73
N GLU A 131 54.87 -25.74 -5.87
CA GLU A 131 54.75 -26.68 -7.01
C GLU A 131 54.01 -26.30 -8.34
N ASP A 132 54.80 -25.71 -9.26
CA ASP A 132 55.31 -26.20 -10.58
C ASP A 132 54.42 -26.58 -11.81
N GLU A 133 54.59 -25.78 -12.88
CA GLU A 133 55.08 -26.04 -14.27
C GLU A 133 54.59 -27.24 -15.16
N GLU A 134 53.99 -26.94 -16.34
CA GLU A 134 54.62 -27.08 -17.69
C GLU A 134 53.62 -26.99 -18.90
N ASP A 135 53.89 -25.99 -19.75
CA ASP A 135 54.05 -25.93 -21.22
C ASP A 135 52.98 -26.30 -22.31
N ARG A 136 52.95 -25.41 -23.32
CA ARG A 136 52.67 -25.52 -24.78
C ARG A 136 51.28 -25.37 -25.45
N SER A 137 51.18 -24.20 -26.11
CA SER A 137 50.96 -23.98 -27.57
C SER A 137 49.55 -23.65 -28.10
N SER A 138 49.51 -22.55 -28.88
CA SER A 138 48.40 -21.91 -29.61
C SER A 138 48.48 -22.29 -31.11
N PRO A 139 47.42 -22.25 -31.96
CA PRO A 139 46.91 -20.98 -32.51
C PRO A 139 45.37 -20.87 -32.75
N TYR A 140 44.85 -19.66 -32.49
CA TYR A 140 43.77 -18.91 -33.18
C TYR A 140 42.53 -19.63 -33.79
N THR A 141 41.34 -19.26 -33.31
CA THR A 141 40.28 -18.56 -34.10
C THR A 141 39.03 -18.20 -33.25
N ASP A 142 38.82 -16.90 -33.12
CA ASP A 142 37.58 -16.10 -33.10
C ASP A 142 36.21 -16.74 -32.76
N ALA A 143 35.62 -16.33 -31.62
CA ALA A 143 34.24 -15.84 -31.47
C ALA A 143 33.93 -15.62 -29.99
N GLY A 144 33.82 -14.36 -29.56
CA GLY A 144 33.51 -13.99 -28.19
C GLY A 144 32.02 -14.03 -27.86
N GLU A 145 31.65 -14.74 -26.79
CA GLU A 145 30.37 -14.57 -26.08
C GLU A 145 30.66 -14.11 -24.65
N HIS A 146 30.49 -12.81 -24.41
CA HIS A 146 30.39 -12.22 -23.07
C HIS A 146 28.93 -12.32 -22.60
N ALA A 147 28.63 -13.25 -21.70
CA ALA A 147 27.42 -13.20 -20.88
C ALA A 147 27.60 -12.15 -19.78
N ALA A 148 27.20 -10.91 -20.07
CA ALA A 148 27.11 -9.84 -19.09
C ALA A 148 25.77 -9.92 -18.34
N LEU A 149 25.83 -10.24 -17.04
CA LEU A 149 24.72 -10.14 -16.10
C LEU A 149 24.33 -8.66 -15.94
N HIS A 150 23.17 -8.31 -16.50
CA HIS A 150 22.57 -7.00 -16.42
C HIS A 150 22.00 -6.73 -15.01
N ARG A 151 22.53 -5.69 -14.35
CA ARG A 151 21.87 -4.95 -13.26
C ARG A 151 20.44 -4.58 -13.66
N GLN A 152 19.46 -4.98 -12.85
CA GLN A 152 18.07 -4.52 -12.98
C GLN A 152 18.00 -3.00 -12.79
N ARG A 153 17.89 -2.30 -13.92
CA ARG A 153 17.43 -0.92 -14.03
C ARG A 153 15.91 -0.93 -14.07
N SER A 154 15.29 -0.02 -13.31
CA SER A 154 14.02 0.68 -13.56
C SER A 154 12.91 -0.09 -14.30
N LEU A 155 11.78 -0.27 -13.60
CA LEU A 155 10.48 -0.65 -14.16
C LEU A 155 10.23 0.01 -15.53
N PRO A 156 9.81 -0.76 -16.57
CA PRO A 156 9.65 -0.21 -17.90
C PRO A 156 8.49 0.79 -17.93
N HIS A 157 8.76 1.93 -18.58
CA HIS A 157 7.74 2.86 -19.04
C HIS A 157 6.73 2.15 -19.95
N ARG A 158 5.47 2.53 -19.78
CA ARG A 158 4.33 2.24 -20.67
C ARG A 158 4.77 2.36 -22.15
N PRO A 159 4.64 1.30 -22.98
CA PRO A 159 4.79 1.47 -24.43
C PRO A 159 3.64 2.33 -24.97
N PRO A 160 3.87 3.17 -26.00
CA PRO A 160 2.86 4.06 -26.54
C PRO A 160 1.70 3.27 -27.14
N LEU A 161 0.48 3.71 -26.82
CA LEU A 161 -0.78 3.22 -27.37
C LEU A 161 -0.71 3.16 -28.90
N ILE A 162 -0.87 1.98 -29.48
CA ILE A 162 -1.25 1.85 -30.89
C ILE A 162 -2.75 2.20 -30.97
N PRO A 163 -3.14 3.27 -31.67
CA PRO A 163 -4.53 3.66 -31.79
C PRO A 163 -5.15 2.86 -32.93
N LEU A 164 -5.94 1.82 -32.62
CA LEU A 164 -6.87 1.26 -33.59
C LEU A 164 -8.30 1.62 -33.20
N VAL A 165 -8.76 2.62 -33.93
CA VAL A 165 -10.13 3.09 -34.05
C VAL A 165 -11.07 1.91 -34.30
N ALA A 166 -11.75 1.47 -33.25
CA ALA A 166 -13.10 0.94 -33.36
C ALA A 166 -14.05 1.92 -32.65
N ARG A 167 -14.19 3.10 -33.24
CA ARG A 167 -15.38 3.93 -33.06
C ARG A 167 -16.54 3.17 -33.70
N MET A 168 -17.19 2.31 -32.93
CA MET A 168 -18.60 2.02 -33.17
C MET A 168 -19.36 3.03 -32.34
N ALA A 169 -20.07 3.89 -33.06
CA ALA A 169 -20.89 4.96 -32.55
C ALA A 169 -21.70 4.51 -31.34
N ASP A 170 -21.51 5.20 -30.23
CA ASP A 170 -22.56 5.42 -29.24
C ASP A 170 -23.72 6.12 -29.97
N GLN A 171 -24.62 5.31 -30.53
CA GLN A 171 -26.01 5.71 -30.67
C GLN A 171 -26.61 5.66 -29.27
N ASN A 172 -26.25 6.64 -28.44
CA ASN A 172 -27.08 7.14 -27.37
C ASN A 172 -26.93 8.66 -27.37
N THR A 173 -27.72 9.23 -28.26
CA THR A 173 -28.22 10.59 -28.23
C THR A 173 -28.48 11.05 -26.78
N SER A 174 -27.84 12.14 -26.37
CA SER A 174 -28.37 13.17 -25.46
C SER A 174 -29.50 12.73 -24.52
N GLY A 175 -29.15 12.43 -23.28
CA GLY A 175 -30.09 12.23 -22.18
C GLY A 175 -29.57 11.20 -21.20
N THR A 176 -29.41 11.59 -19.94
CA THR A 176 -29.25 10.65 -18.82
C THR A 176 -30.35 9.59 -18.95
N PRO A 177 -30.04 8.29 -19.05
CA PRO A 177 -31.08 7.28 -19.14
C PRO A 177 -32.01 7.42 -17.93
N ALA A 178 -33.33 7.43 -18.18
CA ALA A 178 -34.32 7.56 -17.13
C ALA A 178 -34.09 6.45 -16.08
N MET A 179 -33.93 6.86 -14.82
CA MET A 179 -33.68 5.94 -13.70
C MET A 179 -34.79 4.89 -13.65
N THR A 180 -34.42 3.61 -13.56
CA THR A 180 -35.41 2.52 -13.49
C THR A 180 -36.20 2.61 -12.19
N GLU A 181 -37.45 2.12 -12.16
CA GLU A 181 -38.27 2.09 -10.93
C GLU A 181 -37.56 1.37 -9.78
N ARG A 182 -36.75 0.35 -10.09
CA ARG A 182 -35.95 -0.40 -9.11
C ARG A 182 -34.85 0.46 -8.50
N GLU A 183 -34.15 1.25 -9.31
CA GLU A 183 -33.11 2.17 -8.84
C GLU A 183 -33.71 3.32 -8.02
N ALA A 184 -34.88 3.82 -8.43
CA ALA A 184 -35.65 4.83 -7.68
C ALA A 184 -36.02 4.32 -6.29
N SER A 185 -36.65 3.14 -6.22
CA SER A 185 -37.02 2.50 -4.95
C SER A 185 -35.80 2.23 -4.06
N ARG A 186 -34.67 1.83 -4.67
CA ARG A 186 -33.42 1.63 -3.92
C ARG A 186 -32.89 2.94 -3.35
N LEU A 187 -32.85 4.01 -4.15
CA LEU A 187 -32.44 5.34 -3.71
C LEU A 187 -33.30 5.84 -2.55
N ASP A 188 -34.61 5.64 -2.61
CA ASP A 188 -35.53 6.05 -1.54
C ASP A 188 -35.26 5.31 -0.23
N LYS A 189 -34.93 4.01 -0.29
CA LYS A 189 -34.52 3.25 0.91
C LYS A 189 -33.26 3.83 1.55
N PHE A 190 -32.25 4.20 0.77
CA PHE A 190 -31.07 4.88 1.29
C PHE A 190 -31.42 6.22 1.92
N LYS A 191 -32.21 7.06 1.24
CA LYS A 191 -32.61 8.37 1.77
C LYS A 191 -33.36 8.24 3.09
N GLN A 192 -34.28 7.29 3.21
CA GLN A 192 -35.01 7.03 4.44
C GLN A 192 -34.07 6.64 5.59
N LEU A 193 -33.11 5.74 5.32
CA LEU A 193 -32.16 5.28 6.32
C LEU A 193 -31.17 6.37 6.78
N LEU A 194 -30.77 7.25 5.85
CA LEU A 194 -29.83 8.35 6.10
C LEU A 194 -30.48 9.54 6.82
N ALA A 195 -31.80 9.72 6.68
CA ALA A 195 -32.57 10.81 7.27
C ALA A 195 -32.92 10.60 8.76
N GLY A 196 -32.77 9.37 9.28
CA GLY A 196 -33.02 9.08 10.69
C GLY A 196 -32.07 9.84 11.64
N PRO A 197 -32.49 10.14 12.89
CA PRO A 197 -31.66 10.85 13.87
C PRO A 197 -30.40 10.05 14.24
N ASN A 198 -30.48 8.72 14.21
CA ASN A 198 -29.35 7.82 14.30
C ASN A 198 -29.47 6.81 13.15
N THR A 199 -28.56 6.85 12.20
CA THR A 199 -28.54 5.92 11.08
C THR A 199 -28.08 4.54 11.55
N ASP A 200 -28.87 3.51 11.28
CA ASP A 200 -28.49 2.12 11.53
C ASP A 200 -27.37 1.71 10.54
N LEU A 201 -26.15 1.63 11.05
CA LEU A 201 -24.98 1.28 10.24
C LEU A 201 -25.00 -0.17 9.76
N GLU A 202 -25.66 -1.08 10.49
CA GLU A 202 -25.73 -2.49 10.09
C GLU A 202 -26.68 -2.67 8.90
N GLU A 203 -27.85 -2.03 8.95
CA GLU A 203 -28.75 -2.01 7.80
C GLU A 203 -28.15 -1.24 6.61
N LEU A 204 -27.38 -0.16 6.89
CA LEU A 204 -26.68 0.59 5.85
C LEU A 204 -25.63 -0.28 5.16
N ARG A 205 -24.87 -1.10 5.90
CA ARG A 205 -23.92 -2.07 5.33
C ARG A 205 -24.63 -3.09 4.45
N LYS A 206 -25.69 -3.73 4.95
CA LYS A 206 -26.47 -4.73 4.19
C LYS A 206 -26.99 -4.15 2.87
N LEU A 207 -27.54 -2.94 2.92
CA LEU A 207 -28.04 -2.28 1.72
C LEU A 207 -26.88 -1.90 0.77
N SER A 208 -25.77 -1.39 1.30
CA SER A 208 -24.60 -0.94 0.54
C SER A 208 -23.81 -2.06 -0.14
N TRP A 209 -23.86 -3.28 0.39
CA TRP A 209 -23.13 -4.44 -0.13
C TRP A 209 -23.39 -4.69 -1.63
N SER A 210 -24.64 -4.47 -2.07
CA SER A 210 -25.07 -4.64 -3.46
C SER A 210 -24.86 -3.39 -4.35
N GLY A 211 -24.13 -2.38 -3.86
CA GLY A 211 -23.80 -1.14 -4.55
C GLY A 211 -24.65 0.05 -4.10
N ILE A 212 -24.04 1.24 -4.03
CA ILE A 212 -24.67 2.44 -3.49
C ILE A 212 -25.10 3.36 -4.65
N PRO A 213 -26.32 3.92 -4.66
CA PRO A 213 -26.72 4.92 -5.67
C PRO A 213 -25.82 6.16 -5.62
N ARG A 214 -25.47 6.71 -6.79
CA ARG A 214 -24.50 7.80 -6.94
C ARG A 214 -24.80 9.00 -6.03
N GLN A 215 -26.06 9.38 -5.93
CA GLN A 215 -26.53 10.57 -5.21
C GLN A 215 -26.29 10.50 -3.70
N VAL A 216 -26.25 9.29 -3.13
CA VAL A 216 -26.08 9.07 -1.68
C VAL A 216 -24.75 8.43 -1.34
N ARG A 217 -23.93 8.10 -2.34
CA ARG A 217 -22.61 7.51 -2.14
C ARG A 217 -21.68 8.38 -1.27
N PRO A 218 -21.57 9.71 -1.46
CA PRO A 218 -20.70 10.55 -0.65
C PRO A 218 -20.97 10.40 0.85
N ILE A 219 -22.22 10.63 1.27
CA ILE A 219 -22.60 10.53 2.69
C ILE A 219 -22.49 9.09 3.22
N THR A 220 -22.81 8.10 2.39
CA THR A 220 -22.73 6.68 2.78
C THR A 220 -21.28 6.26 3.02
N TRP A 221 -20.33 6.64 2.16
CA TRP A 221 -18.91 6.35 2.34
C TRP A 221 -18.33 7.03 3.58
N LYS A 222 -18.70 8.29 3.85
CA LYS A 222 -18.30 8.99 5.07
C LYS A 222 -18.81 8.26 6.33
N LEU A 223 -20.01 7.68 6.29
CA LEU A 223 -20.57 6.90 7.42
C LEU A 223 -19.93 5.52 7.57
N LEU A 224 -19.79 4.77 6.47
CA LEU A 224 -19.26 3.40 6.51
C LEU A 224 -17.77 3.33 6.86
N SER A 225 -16.98 4.33 6.45
CA SER A 225 -15.58 4.49 6.86
C SER A 225 -15.41 4.89 8.33
N GLY A 226 -16.49 5.27 9.03
CA GLY A 226 -16.44 5.81 10.39
C GLY A 226 -15.88 7.23 10.47
N TYR A 227 -15.77 7.94 9.34
CA TYR A 227 -15.40 9.36 9.34
C TYR A 227 -16.52 10.23 9.94
N LEU A 228 -17.77 9.96 9.58
CA LEU A 228 -18.95 10.61 10.17
C LEU A 228 -19.63 9.71 11.21
N PRO A 229 -20.15 10.28 12.30
CA PRO A 229 -20.93 9.53 13.27
C PRO A 229 -22.31 9.15 12.74
N ALA A 230 -22.85 8.03 13.23
CA ALA A 230 -24.21 7.59 12.94
C ALA A 230 -25.29 8.60 13.36
N ASN A 231 -25.06 9.34 14.45
CA ASN A 231 -25.95 10.38 14.94
C ASN A 231 -25.91 11.62 14.02
N ALA A 232 -27.05 11.97 13.44
CA ALA A 232 -27.21 13.04 12.46
C ALA A 232 -26.92 14.44 13.02
N GLU A 233 -27.34 14.73 14.25
CA GLU A 233 -27.15 16.04 14.89
C GLU A 233 -25.67 16.37 15.11
N ARG A 234 -24.82 15.34 15.27
CA ARG A 234 -23.37 15.49 15.45
C ARG A 234 -22.58 15.57 14.15
N ARG A 235 -23.18 15.28 12.99
CA ARG A 235 -22.42 15.16 11.72
C ARG A 235 -21.77 16.48 11.33
N GLU A 236 -22.53 17.57 11.34
CA GLU A 236 -22.05 18.88 10.88
C GLU A 236 -20.88 19.38 11.73
N SER A 237 -21.01 19.35 13.06
CA SER A 237 -19.95 19.82 13.96
C SER A 237 -18.69 18.94 13.88
N VAL A 238 -18.84 17.62 13.76
CA VAL A 238 -17.70 16.71 13.57
C VAL A 238 -17.01 16.97 12.23
N LEU A 239 -17.79 17.15 11.16
CA LEU A 239 -17.26 17.40 9.82
C LEU A 239 -16.49 18.72 9.77
N GLN A 240 -17.06 19.80 10.31
CA GLN A 240 -16.41 21.10 10.37
C GLN A 240 -15.11 21.04 11.17
N ARG A 241 -15.12 20.40 12.34
CA ARG A 241 -13.93 20.22 13.17
C ARG A 241 -12.85 19.40 12.46
N LYS A 242 -13.22 18.28 11.83
CA LYS A 242 -12.27 17.42 11.11
C LYS A 242 -11.66 18.09 9.89
N ARG A 243 -12.45 18.87 9.15
CA ARG A 243 -11.95 19.67 8.02
C ARG A 243 -10.98 20.75 8.50
N GLN A 244 -11.31 21.47 9.58
CA GLN A 244 -10.41 22.44 10.20
C GLN A 244 -9.11 21.79 10.70
N GLU A 245 -9.19 20.61 11.32
CA GLU A 245 -8.03 19.83 11.78
C GLU A 245 -7.08 19.52 10.61
N TYR A 246 -7.61 19.05 9.48
CA TYR A 246 -6.81 18.80 8.27
C TYR A 246 -6.11 20.08 7.75
N PHE A 247 -6.81 21.22 7.70
CA PHE A 247 -6.18 22.48 7.30
C PHE A 247 -5.14 22.97 8.31
N GLY A 248 -5.31 22.64 9.60
CA GLY A 248 -4.27 22.81 10.61
C GLY A 248 -3.01 22.04 10.25
N PHE A 249 -3.13 20.79 9.77
CA PHE A 249 -1.98 20.00 9.31
C PHE A 249 -1.31 20.64 8.09
N ILE A 250 -2.08 21.17 7.14
CA ILE A 250 -1.51 21.88 5.99
C ILE A 250 -0.67 23.06 6.47
N GLN A 251 -1.20 23.90 7.36
CA GLN A 251 -0.47 25.06 7.89
C GLN A 251 0.79 24.64 8.67
N GLN A 252 0.69 23.58 9.46
CA GLN A 252 1.77 23.12 10.30
C GLN A 252 2.89 22.45 9.50
N TYR A 253 2.55 21.69 8.46
CA TYR A 253 3.49 20.77 7.86
C TYR A 253 3.73 20.95 6.37
N TYR A 254 2.80 21.50 5.59
CA TYR A 254 2.93 21.47 4.13
C TYR A 254 4.15 22.26 3.63
N ASP A 255 4.54 23.34 4.31
CA ASP A 255 5.71 24.12 3.92
C ASP A 255 7.05 23.40 4.16
N SER A 256 7.06 22.39 5.05
CA SER A 256 8.22 21.53 5.26
C SER A 256 8.58 20.67 4.05
N ARG A 257 7.73 20.62 3.00
CA ARG A 257 8.06 19.97 1.72
C ARG A 257 9.32 20.52 1.04
N ASN A 258 9.71 21.75 1.41
CA ASN A 258 10.91 22.41 0.92
C ASN A 258 12.15 22.13 1.79
N ASP A 259 11.99 21.45 2.93
CA ASP A 259 13.09 21.11 3.83
C ASP A 259 13.84 19.89 3.29
N GLU A 260 15.17 19.85 3.50
CA GLU A 260 16.02 18.75 3.01
C GLU A 260 15.54 17.37 3.48
N HIS A 261 14.95 17.28 4.67
CA HIS A 261 14.47 16.02 5.25
C HIS A 261 13.22 15.46 4.53
N HIS A 262 12.35 16.31 3.99
CA HIS A 262 11.10 15.89 3.35
C HIS A 262 11.10 16.05 1.83
N GLN A 263 12.15 16.63 1.27
CA GLN A 263 12.28 16.89 -0.16
C GLN A 263 12.17 15.62 -1.00
N ASP A 264 12.76 14.50 -0.55
CA ASP A 264 12.69 13.23 -1.27
C ASP A 264 11.28 12.64 -1.29
N THR A 265 10.56 12.73 -0.17
CA THR A 265 9.15 12.31 -0.08
C THR A 265 8.29 13.12 -1.03
N TYR A 266 8.38 14.46 -0.98
CA TYR A 266 7.60 15.32 -1.86
C TYR A 266 7.97 15.11 -3.34
N ARG A 267 9.26 14.96 -3.66
CA ARG A 267 9.73 14.70 -5.02
C ARG A 267 9.17 13.39 -5.58
N GLN A 268 9.13 12.31 -4.79
CA GLN A 268 8.54 11.05 -5.22
C GLN A 268 7.06 11.23 -5.54
N ILE A 269 6.30 11.87 -4.64
CA ILE A 269 4.88 12.17 -4.87
C ILE A 269 4.71 12.98 -6.17
N HIS A 270 5.47 14.06 -6.34
CA HIS A 270 5.41 14.93 -7.51
C HIS A 270 5.69 14.19 -8.83
N ILE A 271 6.55 13.17 -8.82
CA ILE A 271 6.83 12.33 -10.00
C ILE A 271 5.71 11.31 -10.24
N ASP A 272 5.04 10.84 -9.20
CA ASP A 272 4.05 9.77 -9.29
C ASP A 272 2.68 10.29 -9.75
N ILE A 273 2.24 11.46 -9.28
CA ILE A 273 0.91 12.00 -9.58
C ILE A 273 0.64 12.08 -11.10
N PRO A 274 1.50 12.66 -11.93
CA PRO A 274 1.24 12.77 -13.37
C PRO A 274 1.16 11.42 -14.11
N ARG A 275 1.55 10.32 -13.46
CA ARG A 275 1.54 8.94 -14.02
C ARG A 275 0.32 8.13 -13.58
N MET A 276 -0.60 8.74 -12.83
CA MET A 276 -1.84 8.12 -12.38
C MET A 276 -2.91 8.07 -13.47
N SER A 277 -3.96 7.30 -13.20
CA SER A 277 -5.16 7.22 -14.04
C SER A 277 -6.39 7.63 -13.21
N PRO A 278 -7.39 8.33 -13.78
CA PRO A 278 -7.46 8.79 -15.18
C PRO A 278 -6.68 10.09 -15.43
N GLU A 279 -5.93 10.14 -16.53
CA GLU A 279 -5.08 11.29 -16.88
C GLU A 279 -5.86 12.61 -17.04
N SER A 280 -7.07 12.55 -17.60
CA SER A 280 -7.92 13.75 -17.80
C SER A 280 -8.28 14.46 -16.50
N LEU A 281 -8.31 13.73 -15.39
CA LEU A 281 -8.55 14.28 -14.07
C LEU A 281 -7.24 14.72 -13.40
N VAL A 282 -6.26 13.82 -13.35
CA VAL A 282 -5.06 14.03 -12.52
C VAL A 282 -4.15 15.10 -13.09
N LEU A 283 -4.14 15.30 -14.42
CA LEU A 283 -3.37 16.36 -15.07
C LEU A 283 -3.98 17.77 -14.92
N GLN A 284 -5.18 17.89 -14.34
CA GLN A 284 -5.71 19.21 -14.00
C GLN A 284 -4.86 19.80 -12.85
N PRO A 285 -4.26 21.01 -13.01
CA PRO A 285 -3.30 21.53 -12.04
C PRO A 285 -3.83 21.61 -10.60
N LYS A 286 -5.12 21.96 -10.44
CA LYS A 286 -5.75 22.04 -9.12
C LYS A 286 -5.88 20.65 -8.46
N VAL A 287 -6.16 19.62 -9.24
CA VAL A 287 -6.26 18.24 -8.76
C VAL A 287 -4.88 17.71 -8.38
N THR A 288 -3.86 17.97 -9.21
CA THR A 288 -2.46 17.63 -8.90
C THR A 288 -2.04 18.23 -7.56
N GLU A 289 -2.27 19.54 -7.36
CA GLU A 289 -1.94 20.24 -6.12
C GLU A 289 -2.63 19.62 -4.89
N ILE A 290 -3.92 19.29 -5.02
CA ILE A 290 -4.69 18.65 -3.95
C ILE A 290 -4.13 17.26 -3.61
N PHE A 291 -3.81 16.45 -4.63
CA PHE A 291 -3.32 15.09 -4.43
C PHE A 291 -1.93 15.10 -3.79
N GLU A 292 -1.05 15.98 -4.26
CA GLU A 292 0.26 16.20 -3.65
C GLU A 292 0.14 16.54 -2.16
N ARG A 293 -0.79 17.44 -1.80
CA ARG A 293 -1.00 17.88 -0.42
C ARG A 293 -1.59 16.78 0.45
N ILE A 294 -2.62 16.05 -0.02
CA ILE A 294 -3.19 14.91 0.71
C ILE A 294 -2.10 13.87 1.02
N LEU A 295 -1.34 13.45 0.01
CA LEU A 295 -0.36 12.39 0.15
C LEU A 295 0.85 12.81 0.96
N PHE A 296 1.31 14.05 0.79
CA PHE A 296 2.43 14.57 1.56
C PHE A 296 2.08 14.65 3.05
N ILE A 297 0.92 15.23 3.38
CA ILE A 297 0.45 15.32 4.77
C ILE A 297 0.21 13.93 5.36
N TRP A 298 -0.29 12.98 4.58
CA TRP A 298 -0.43 11.60 5.06
C TRP A 298 0.94 10.96 5.34
N ALA A 299 1.89 11.05 4.40
CA ALA A 299 3.20 10.42 4.50
C ALA A 299 3.99 10.87 5.75
N ILE A 300 4.07 12.17 5.99
CA ILE A 300 4.81 12.72 7.14
C ILE A 300 4.17 12.38 8.49
N ARG A 301 2.84 12.19 8.51
CA ARG A 301 2.10 11.79 9.73
C ARG A 301 2.20 10.29 10.02
N HIS A 302 2.70 9.50 9.07
CA HIS A 302 2.85 8.05 9.18
C HIS A 302 4.31 7.64 8.92
N PRO A 303 5.28 8.05 9.77
CA PRO A 303 6.71 7.87 9.51
C PRO A 303 7.15 6.41 9.38
N ALA A 304 6.40 5.45 9.93
CA ALA A 304 6.65 4.02 9.76
C ALA A 304 6.42 3.53 8.31
N SER A 305 5.64 4.27 7.52
CA SER A 305 5.38 4.00 6.10
C SER A 305 6.04 5.04 5.19
N GLY A 306 5.92 6.33 5.54
CA GLY A 306 6.24 7.43 4.62
C GLY A 306 5.36 7.39 3.38
N TYR A 307 5.88 7.87 2.26
CA TYR A 307 5.21 7.70 0.96
C TYR A 307 5.67 6.40 0.30
N VAL A 308 4.72 5.56 -0.09
CA VAL A 308 4.96 4.33 -0.87
C VAL A 308 4.17 4.40 -2.16
N GLN A 309 4.84 4.17 -3.29
CA GLN A 309 4.19 4.16 -4.60
C GLN A 309 3.01 3.17 -4.61
N GLY A 310 1.85 3.68 -5.00
CA GLY A 310 0.58 2.97 -5.04
C GLY A 310 -0.46 3.54 -4.07
N ILE A 311 -0.04 4.16 -2.97
CA ILE A 311 -0.95 4.92 -2.09
C ILE A 311 -1.61 6.06 -2.85
N ASN A 312 -0.88 6.67 -3.79
CA ASN A 312 -1.38 7.74 -4.64
C ASN A 312 -2.67 7.36 -5.39
N ASP A 313 -2.79 6.12 -5.87
CA ASP A 313 -4.03 5.67 -6.52
C ASP A 313 -5.23 5.64 -5.59
N LEU A 314 -5.00 5.35 -4.30
CA LEU A 314 -6.07 5.15 -3.34
C LEU A 314 -6.83 6.44 -3.00
N VAL A 315 -6.25 7.61 -3.30
CA VAL A 315 -6.92 8.92 -3.16
C VAL A 315 -8.04 9.08 -4.18
N THR A 316 -7.82 8.61 -5.42
CA THR A 316 -8.67 8.92 -6.58
C THR A 316 -10.15 8.56 -6.37
N PRO A 317 -10.53 7.38 -5.86
CA PRO A 317 -11.94 7.01 -5.74
C PRO A 317 -12.67 7.88 -4.71
N PHE A 318 -12.02 8.21 -3.59
CA PHE A 318 -12.60 9.12 -2.59
C PHE A 318 -12.79 10.52 -3.16
N PHE A 319 -11.77 11.06 -3.83
CA PHE A 319 -11.83 12.37 -4.44
C PHE A 319 -12.97 12.46 -5.46
N VAL A 320 -13.04 11.52 -6.40
CA VAL A 320 -14.09 11.49 -7.43
C VAL A 320 -15.48 11.34 -6.81
N VAL A 321 -15.64 10.46 -5.81
CA VAL A 321 -16.92 10.31 -5.12
C VAL A 321 -17.35 11.60 -4.43
N TYR A 322 -16.45 12.35 -3.80
CA TYR A 322 -16.80 13.60 -3.14
C TYR A 322 -16.97 14.78 -4.09
N VAL A 323 -16.35 14.76 -5.27
CA VAL A 323 -16.67 15.73 -6.34
C VAL A 323 -18.11 15.54 -6.83
N PHE A 324 -18.61 14.30 -6.92
CA PHE A 324 -20.01 14.03 -7.32
C PHE A 324 -21.08 14.63 -6.39
N GLU A 325 -20.70 15.10 -5.20
CA GLU A 325 -21.62 15.85 -4.32
C GLU A 325 -21.94 17.25 -4.89
N TYR A 326 -21.11 17.77 -5.80
CA TYR A 326 -21.19 19.13 -6.34
C TYR A 326 -21.46 19.19 -7.85
N ILE A 327 -21.45 18.05 -8.54
CA ILE A 327 -21.62 18.00 -10.01
C ILE A 327 -22.62 16.91 -10.43
N GLU A 328 -23.30 17.12 -11.55
CA GLU A 328 -24.21 16.14 -12.14
C GLU A 328 -23.56 15.30 -13.27
N GLU A 329 -22.55 15.85 -13.95
CA GLU A 329 -21.83 15.18 -15.04
C GLU A 329 -20.68 14.28 -14.55
N GLU A 330 -20.01 13.56 -15.47
CA GLU A 330 -18.86 12.72 -15.15
C GLU A 330 -17.62 13.58 -14.87
N VAL A 331 -16.83 13.18 -13.86
CA VAL A 331 -15.67 13.96 -13.41
C VAL A 331 -14.60 14.07 -14.49
N GLU A 332 -14.46 13.07 -15.36
CA GLU A 332 -13.49 13.08 -16.46
C GLU A 332 -13.76 14.20 -17.50
N ASN A 333 -14.98 14.72 -17.55
CA ASN A 333 -15.39 15.78 -18.48
C ASN A 333 -15.55 17.14 -17.78
N PHE A 334 -15.35 17.20 -16.47
CA PHE A 334 -15.59 18.38 -15.66
C PHE A 334 -14.28 19.09 -15.29
N ASP A 335 -14.27 20.42 -15.42
CA ASP A 335 -13.16 21.24 -14.93
C ASP A 335 -13.32 21.48 -13.43
N VAL A 336 -12.53 20.75 -12.63
CA VAL A 336 -12.56 20.80 -11.17
C VAL A 336 -12.23 22.20 -10.65
N SER A 337 -11.45 23.00 -11.39
CA SER A 337 -11.11 24.36 -10.98
C SER A 337 -12.29 25.33 -10.99
N SER A 338 -13.41 24.95 -11.63
CA SER A 338 -14.64 25.75 -11.65
C SER A 338 -15.45 25.67 -10.35
N LEU A 339 -15.16 24.68 -9.47
CA LEU A 339 -15.81 24.57 -8.16
C LEU A 339 -15.40 25.72 -7.25
N GLN A 340 -16.30 26.08 -6.34
CA GLN A 340 -16.01 27.04 -5.28
C GLN A 340 -14.85 26.54 -4.41
N GLU A 341 -14.00 27.46 -3.95
CA GLU A 341 -12.82 27.12 -3.14
C GLU A 341 -13.19 26.35 -1.87
N GLU A 342 -14.30 26.70 -1.23
CA GLU A 342 -14.82 25.98 -0.05
C GLU A 342 -15.20 24.53 -0.39
N ALA A 343 -15.82 24.28 -1.54
CA ALA A 343 -16.15 22.94 -1.99
C ALA A 343 -14.88 22.10 -2.23
N LEU A 344 -13.87 22.66 -2.90
CA LEU A 344 -12.58 22.00 -3.13
C LEU A 344 -11.89 21.65 -1.80
N ARG A 345 -11.89 22.59 -0.85
CA ARG A 345 -11.35 22.38 0.50
C ARG A 345 -12.07 21.27 1.24
N ASN A 346 -13.40 21.23 1.16
CA ASN A 346 -14.21 20.19 1.78
C ASN A 346 -13.93 18.81 1.17
N ILE A 347 -13.86 18.72 -0.17
CA ILE A 347 -13.54 17.49 -0.91
C ILE A 347 -12.17 16.96 -0.52
N GLU A 348 -11.16 17.83 -0.47
CA GLU A 348 -9.78 17.46 -0.12
C GLU A 348 -9.68 16.89 1.29
N ALA A 349 -10.23 17.59 2.28
CA ALA A 349 -10.22 17.14 3.67
C ALA A 349 -11.00 15.83 3.87
N ASP A 350 -12.16 15.69 3.24
CA ASP A 350 -12.98 14.46 3.33
C ASP A 350 -12.25 13.28 2.67
N SER A 351 -11.55 13.52 1.56
CA SER A 351 -10.72 12.51 0.87
C SER A 351 -9.54 12.07 1.75
N PHE A 352 -8.84 13.02 2.39
CA PHE A 352 -7.75 12.72 3.31
C PHE A 352 -8.20 11.82 4.46
N TRP A 353 -9.30 12.17 5.14
CA TRP A 353 -9.77 11.40 6.30
C TRP A 353 -10.27 10.01 5.91
N CYS A 354 -10.99 9.89 4.82
CA CYS A 354 -11.52 8.58 4.38
C CYS A 354 -10.42 7.68 3.84
N MET A 355 -9.45 8.23 3.11
CA MET A 355 -8.25 7.48 2.71
C MET A 355 -7.45 7.04 3.94
N SER A 356 -7.27 7.91 4.93
CA SER A 356 -6.58 7.56 6.18
C SER A 356 -7.28 6.39 6.88
N LYS A 357 -8.62 6.42 6.96
CA LYS A 357 -9.40 5.30 7.53
C LYS A 357 -9.28 3.99 6.77
N LEU A 358 -9.17 4.05 5.44
CA LEU A 358 -8.86 2.85 4.64
C LEU A 358 -7.47 2.32 5.02
N LEU A 359 -6.46 3.19 5.03
CA LEU A 359 -5.06 2.82 5.27
C LEU A 359 -4.84 2.30 6.70
N ASP A 360 -5.58 2.78 7.69
CA ASP A 360 -5.59 2.26 9.07
C ASP A 360 -5.83 0.74 9.12
N GLY A 361 -6.63 0.21 8.20
CA GLY A 361 -6.97 -1.23 8.13
C GLY A 361 -5.95 -2.10 7.38
N ILE A 362 -4.95 -1.49 6.74
CA ILE A 362 -3.94 -2.18 5.91
C ILE A 362 -2.53 -1.57 6.07
N GLN A 363 -2.19 -1.03 7.24
CA GLN A 363 -0.94 -0.31 7.48
C GLN A 363 0.31 -1.13 7.13
N ASP A 364 0.29 -2.44 7.46
CA ASP A 364 1.37 -3.38 7.20
C ASP A 364 1.66 -3.61 5.71
N ASN A 365 0.77 -3.18 4.81
CA ASN A 365 1.02 -3.17 3.38
C ASN A 365 2.07 -2.11 2.97
N TYR A 366 2.27 -1.07 3.77
CA TYR A 366 3.06 0.12 3.38
C TYR A 366 4.22 0.43 4.35
N THR A 367 4.38 -0.35 5.42
CA THR A 367 5.59 -0.27 6.25
C THR A 367 6.81 -0.85 5.54
N PHE A 368 8.01 -0.65 6.12
CA PHE A 368 9.27 -1.13 5.57
C PHE A 368 9.20 -2.60 5.11
N ALA A 369 9.66 -2.87 3.89
CA ALA A 369 9.61 -4.16 3.19
C ALA A 369 8.19 -4.71 2.89
N GLN A 370 7.13 -3.96 3.18
CA GLN A 370 5.74 -4.26 2.84
C GLN A 370 5.29 -5.70 3.20
N PRO A 371 5.47 -6.14 4.46
CA PRO A 371 5.21 -7.52 4.86
C PRO A 371 3.74 -7.93 4.69
N GLY A 372 2.80 -6.98 4.80
CA GLY A 372 1.37 -7.22 4.55
C GLY A 372 1.08 -7.65 3.11
N ILE A 373 1.76 -7.04 2.13
CA ILE A 373 1.62 -7.41 0.71
C ILE A 373 2.16 -8.82 0.49
N GLN A 374 3.35 -9.13 1.01
CA GLN A 374 3.95 -10.47 0.86
C GLN A 374 3.05 -11.56 1.44
N ARG A 375 2.48 -11.34 2.65
CA ARG A 375 1.52 -12.26 3.26
C ARG A 375 0.27 -12.43 2.41
N LYS A 376 -0.31 -11.35 1.88
CA LYS A 376 -1.51 -11.40 1.03
C LYS A 376 -1.27 -12.13 -0.28
N VAL A 377 -0.12 -11.91 -0.93
CA VAL A 377 0.26 -12.62 -2.16
C VAL A 377 0.44 -14.11 -1.90
N LYS A 378 1.12 -14.49 -0.81
CA LYS A 378 1.25 -15.90 -0.42
C LYS A 378 -0.11 -16.54 -0.09
N ALA A 379 -0.97 -15.83 0.64
CA ALA A 379 -2.32 -16.30 0.91
C ALA A 379 -3.15 -16.48 -0.38
N LEU A 380 -2.93 -15.63 -1.40
CA LEU A 380 -3.57 -15.77 -2.71
C LEU A 380 -3.09 -17.02 -3.42
N GLU A 381 -1.78 -17.28 -3.43
CA GLU A 381 -1.21 -18.50 -3.99
C GLU A 381 -1.78 -19.75 -3.31
N GLU A 382 -1.79 -19.78 -1.97
CA GLU A 382 -2.34 -20.89 -1.20
C GLU A 382 -3.83 -21.10 -1.51
N LEU A 383 -4.62 -20.02 -1.60
CA LEU A 383 -6.04 -20.10 -1.92
C LEU A 383 -6.25 -20.61 -3.35
N VAL A 384 -5.55 -20.05 -4.34
CA VAL A 384 -5.70 -20.44 -5.77
C VAL A 384 -5.30 -21.90 -5.97
N SER A 385 -4.24 -22.38 -5.31
CA SER A 385 -3.84 -23.80 -5.37
C SER A 385 -4.94 -24.76 -4.92
N ARG A 386 -5.83 -24.31 -4.02
CA ARG A 386 -6.94 -25.10 -3.48
C ARG A 386 -8.21 -25.00 -4.32
N ILE A 387 -8.49 -23.85 -4.92
CA ILE A 387 -9.75 -23.61 -5.65
C ILE A 387 -9.67 -23.92 -7.14
N ASP A 388 -8.49 -23.72 -7.75
CA ASP A 388 -8.23 -24.01 -9.16
C ASP A 388 -6.77 -24.46 -9.33
N GLU A 389 -6.51 -25.70 -8.93
CA GLU A 389 -5.20 -26.34 -9.06
C GLU A 389 -4.67 -26.33 -10.51
N SER A 390 -5.57 -26.37 -11.50
CA SER A 390 -5.18 -26.34 -12.91
C SER A 390 -4.50 -25.03 -13.29
N VAL A 391 -5.09 -23.90 -12.87
CA VAL A 391 -4.50 -22.56 -13.05
C VAL A 391 -3.20 -22.42 -12.26
N HIS A 392 -3.17 -22.87 -11.01
CA HIS A 392 -1.96 -22.82 -10.18
C HIS A 392 -0.78 -23.58 -10.81
N ARG A 393 -1.00 -24.84 -11.21
CA ARG A 393 0.04 -25.67 -11.86
C ARG A 393 0.48 -25.10 -13.21
N HIS A 394 -0.45 -24.50 -13.97
CA HIS A 394 -0.13 -23.87 -15.25
C HIS A 394 0.82 -22.69 -15.07
N MET A 395 0.58 -21.81 -14.09
CA MET A 395 1.51 -20.72 -13.76
C MET A 395 2.87 -21.26 -13.32
N GLN A 396 2.92 -22.31 -12.49
CA GLN A 396 4.19 -22.97 -12.12
C GLN A 396 4.94 -23.56 -13.32
N GLN A 397 4.22 -24.20 -14.25
CA GLN A 397 4.81 -24.80 -15.45
C GLN A 397 5.49 -23.76 -16.34
N TYR A 398 4.95 -22.54 -16.38
CA TYR A 398 5.50 -21.42 -17.16
C TYR A 398 6.32 -20.45 -16.30
N GLU A 399 6.71 -20.85 -15.09
CA GLU A 399 7.57 -20.08 -14.18
C GLU A 399 7.02 -18.67 -13.84
N VAL A 400 5.69 -18.53 -13.82
CA VAL A 400 5.02 -17.31 -13.37
C VAL A 400 4.80 -17.37 -11.87
N GLU A 401 5.48 -16.50 -11.15
CA GLU A 401 5.33 -16.34 -9.71
C GLU A 401 4.20 -15.35 -9.38
N TYR A 402 3.42 -15.63 -8.34
CA TYR A 402 2.30 -14.77 -7.94
C TYR A 402 2.73 -13.33 -7.64
N LEU A 403 3.94 -13.14 -7.09
CA LEU A 403 4.45 -11.81 -6.77
C LEU A 403 4.61 -10.91 -8.02
N GLN A 404 4.86 -11.49 -9.21
CA GLN A 404 5.11 -10.75 -10.45
C GLN A 404 3.87 -10.00 -10.97
N PHE A 405 2.67 -10.42 -10.61
CA PHE A 405 1.41 -9.74 -10.99
C PHE A 405 0.59 -9.31 -9.77
N ALA A 406 0.48 -10.14 -8.74
CA ALA A 406 -0.41 -9.91 -7.61
C ALA A 406 0.13 -8.88 -6.62
N PHE A 407 1.42 -8.54 -6.65
CA PHE A 407 1.95 -7.43 -5.84
C PHE A 407 1.15 -6.14 -6.12
N ARG A 408 0.96 -5.81 -7.40
CA ARG A 408 0.20 -4.62 -7.82
C ARG A 408 -1.28 -4.72 -7.45
N TRP A 409 -1.85 -5.92 -7.55
CA TRP A 409 -3.25 -6.16 -7.19
C TRP A 409 -3.50 -5.84 -5.71
N MET A 410 -2.60 -6.28 -4.83
CA MET A 410 -2.70 -6.04 -3.38
C MET A 410 -2.32 -4.60 -3.00
N ASN A 411 -1.28 -4.05 -3.63
CA ASN A 411 -0.73 -2.72 -3.30
C ASN A 411 -1.68 -1.59 -3.73
N ASN A 412 -2.37 -1.78 -4.86
CA ASN A 412 -3.29 -0.80 -5.44
C ASN A 412 -4.76 -1.24 -5.38
N LEU A 413 -5.09 -2.28 -4.60
CA LEU A 413 -6.46 -2.78 -4.42
C LEU A 413 -7.22 -3.01 -5.76
N LEU A 414 -6.56 -3.65 -6.72
CA LEU A 414 -7.01 -3.91 -8.11
C LEU A 414 -7.31 -2.67 -8.95
N MET A 415 -7.02 -1.46 -8.47
CA MET A 415 -7.32 -0.21 -9.20
C MET A 415 -6.62 -0.09 -10.55
N ARG A 416 -5.49 -0.76 -10.72
CA ARG A 416 -4.74 -0.78 -11.99
C ARG A 416 -5.29 -1.80 -12.98
N GLU A 417 -6.16 -2.70 -12.53
CA GLU A 417 -6.73 -3.79 -13.32
C GLU A 417 -8.20 -3.54 -13.67
N LEU A 418 -8.83 -2.51 -13.09
CA LEU A 418 -10.23 -2.19 -13.25
C LEU A 418 -10.42 -0.71 -13.62
N PRO A 419 -11.40 -0.37 -14.49
CA PRO A 419 -11.82 1.01 -14.68
C PRO A 419 -12.25 1.67 -13.35
N LEU A 420 -12.05 2.99 -13.22
CA LEU A 420 -12.36 3.70 -11.97
C LEU A 420 -13.81 3.50 -11.50
N ARG A 421 -14.78 3.52 -12.41
CA ARG A 421 -16.20 3.22 -12.11
C ARG A 421 -16.40 1.86 -11.45
N CYS A 422 -15.62 0.85 -11.87
CA CYS A 422 -15.66 -0.50 -11.33
C CYS A 422 -15.02 -0.54 -9.94
N THR A 423 -13.90 0.18 -9.74
CA THR A 423 -13.28 0.37 -8.43
C THR A 423 -14.24 1.02 -7.44
N ILE A 424 -14.92 2.10 -7.82
CA ILE A 424 -15.91 2.77 -6.96
C ILE A 424 -17.02 1.80 -6.56
N ARG A 425 -17.58 1.05 -7.53
CA ARG A 425 -18.59 0.02 -7.24
C ARG A 425 -18.04 -1.09 -6.34
N LEU A 426 -16.80 -1.52 -6.54
CA LEU A 426 -16.16 -2.54 -5.70
C LEU A 426 -15.99 -2.05 -4.25
N TRP A 427 -15.61 -0.78 -4.09
CA TRP A 427 -15.37 -0.16 -2.79
C TRP A 427 -16.66 0.15 -2.02
N ASP A 428 -17.82 0.27 -2.69
CA ASP A 428 -19.12 0.23 -2.01
C ASP A 428 -19.24 -1.04 -1.14
N THR A 429 -18.82 -2.19 -1.68
CA THR A 429 -18.86 -3.47 -0.97
C THR A 429 -17.73 -3.61 0.04
N TYR A 430 -16.51 -3.11 -0.25
CA TYR A 430 -15.41 -3.15 0.73
C TYR A 430 -15.71 -2.32 1.99
N GLN A 431 -16.41 -1.20 1.87
CA GLN A 431 -16.84 -0.43 3.03
C GLN A 431 -18.03 -1.07 3.77
N ALA A 432 -18.83 -1.88 3.08
CA ALA A 432 -19.93 -2.61 3.67
C ALA A 432 -19.50 -3.91 4.39
N GLU A 433 -18.44 -4.56 3.90
CA GLU A 433 -17.91 -5.80 4.49
C GLU A 433 -16.97 -5.52 5.66
N PRO A 434 -17.12 -6.24 6.79
CA PRO A 434 -16.09 -6.28 7.81
C PRO A 434 -14.75 -6.73 7.19
N GLU A 435 -13.70 -5.96 7.45
CA GLU A 435 -12.36 -6.22 6.91
C GLU A 435 -12.34 -6.31 5.37
N GLY A 436 -13.16 -5.49 4.70
CA GLY A 436 -13.33 -5.51 3.25
C GLY A 436 -12.04 -5.29 2.47
N PHE A 437 -11.27 -4.27 2.84
CA PHE A 437 -10.00 -3.90 2.18
C PHE A 437 -8.82 -4.83 2.53
N SER A 438 -8.89 -5.53 3.66
CA SER A 438 -7.81 -6.39 4.16
C SER A 438 -8.04 -7.86 3.78
N HIS A 439 -9.05 -8.50 4.35
CA HIS A 439 -9.30 -9.92 4.24
C HIS A 439 -10.21 -10.26 3.06
N PHE A 440 -11.30 -9.52 2.84
CA PHE A 440 -12.21 -9.85 1.73
C PHE A 440 -11.57 -9.62 0.34
N HIS A 441 -10.69 -8.62 0.24
CA HIS A 441 -9.91 -8.35 -0.97
C HIS A 441 -9.16 -9.58 -1.51
N LEU A 442 -8.64 -10.44 -0.64
CA LEU A 442 -7.98 -11.69 -1.02
C LEU A 442 -8.88 -12.58 -1.89
N TYR A 443 -10.13 -12.76 -1.48
CA TYR A 443 -11.10 -13.58 -2.21
C TYR A 443 -11.55 -12.91 -3.50
N VAL A 444 -11.59 -11.57 -3.54
CA VAL A 444 -11.83 -10.84 -4.79
C VAL A 444 -10.70 -11.07 -5.78
N CYS A 445 -9.43 -11.00 -5.36
CA CYS A 445 -8.29 -11.32 -6.22
C CYS A 445 -8.34 -12.77 -6.73
N ALA A 446 -8.72 -13.73 -5.89
CA ALA A 446 -8.86 -15.13 -6.30
C ALA A 446 -10.00 -15.32 -7.32
N ALA A 447 -11.19 -14.75 -7.06
CA ALA A 447 -12.31 -14.78 -7.99
C ALA A 447 -11.96 -14.07 -9.32
N PHE A 448 -11.19 -12.98 -9.24
CA PHE A 448 -10.75 -12.21 -10.41
C PHE A 448 -9.80 -13.02 -11.27
N LEU A 449 -8.84 -13.74 -10.68
CA LEU A 449 -7.95 -14.63 -11.41
C LEU A 449 -8.72 -15.79 -12.08
N VAL A 450 -9.57 -16.48 -11.33
CA VAL A 450 -10.36 -17.63 -11.82
C VAL A 450 -11.34 -17.22 -12.92
N ARG A 451 -11.83 -15.98 -12.92
CA ARG A 451 -12.68 -15.43 -13.98
C ARG A 451 -12.02 -15.51 -15.37
N TRP A 452 -10.70 -15.48 -15.43
CA TRP A 452 -9.90 -15.54 -16.66
C TRP A 452 -9.20 -16.89 -16.85
N ARG A 453 -9.65 -17.93 -16.15
CA ARG A 453 -9.02 -19.25 -16.19
C ARG A 453 -8.87 -19.82 -17.60
N LYS A 454 -9.83 -19.53 -18.49
CA LYS A 454 -9.80 -20.08 -19.86
C LYS A 454 -8.64 -19.47 -20.63
N GLU A 455 -8.55 -18.15 -20.63
CA GLU A 455 -7.52 -17.37 -21.28
C GLU A 455 -6.14 -17.69 -20.69
N ILE A 456 -6.05 -17.81 -19.36
CA ILE A 456 -4.81 -18.19 -18.67
C ILE A 456 -4.29 -19.56 -19.13
N LEU A 457 -5.17 -20.56 -19.22
CA LEU A 457 -4.79 -21.93 -19.62
C LEU A 457 -4.51 -22.05 -21.14
N GLU A 458 -4.99 -21.10 -21.94
CA GLU A 458 -4.74 -21.03 -23.39
C GLU A 458 -3.36 -20.42 -23.69
N GLU A 459 -2.87 -19.50 -22.86
CA GLU A 459 -1.52 -18.92 -22.97
C GLU A 459 -0.44 -19.94 -22.59
N ARG A 460 0.55 -20.15 -23.47
CA ARG A 460 1.54 -21.26 -23.36
C ARG A 460 2.99 -20.79 -23.32
N ASP A 461 3.21 -19.55 -22.91
CA ASP A 461 4.53 -19.01 -22.67
C ASP A 461 4.49 -17.98 -21.54
N PHE A 462 5.64 -17.80 -20.90
CA PHE A 462 5.81 -16.88 -19.76
C PHE A 462 5.42 -15.44 -20.12
N GLN A 463 5.82 -14.96 -21.30
CA GLN A 463 5.64 -13.56 -21.69
C GLN A 463 4.16 -13.23 -21.95
N GLY A 464 3.46 -14.07 -22.71
CA GLY A 464 2.03 -13.95 -22.97
C GLY A 464 1.21 -13.98 -21.69
N LEU A 465 1.50 -14.93 -20.81
CA LEU A 465 0.83 -15.06 -19.51
C LEU A 465 1.07 -13.85 -18.62
N MET A 466 2.29 -13.33 -18.55
CA MET A 466 2.59 -12.12 -17.78
C MET A 466 1.89 -10.87 -18.33
N ILE A 467 1.87 -10.70 -19.65
CA ILE A 467 1.17 -9.58 -20.28
C ILE A 467 -0.33 -9.67 -19.99
N LEU A 468 -0.92 -10.87 -20.10
CA LEU A 468 -2.33 -11.12 -19.80
C LEU A 468 -2.66 -10.76 -18.35
N LEU A 469 -1.93 -11.31 -17.38
CA LEU A 469 -2.18 -11.11 -15.95
C LEU A 469 -1.99 -9.66 -15.50
N GLN A 470 -1.13 -8.90 -16.17
CA GLN A 470 -0.91 -7.48 -15.91
C GLN A 470 -1.81 -6.56 -16.74
N ASN A 471 -2.61 -7.08 -17.67
CA ASN A 471 -3.48 -6.29 -18.55
C ASN A 471 -4.79 -7.05 -18.88
N LEU A 472 -5.44 -7.59 -17.85
CA LEU A 472 -6.70 -8.32 -18.01
C LEU A 472 -7.76 -7.42 -18.69
N PRO A 473 -8.55 -7.94 -19.65
CA PRO A 473 -9.37 -7.09 -20.51
C PRO A 473 -10.68 -6.66 -19.83
N THR A 474 -10.59 -5.74 -18.89
CA THR A 474 -11.69 -5.23 -18.05
C THR A 474 -12.24 -3.87 -18.48
N MET A 475 -11.71 -3.27 -19.56
CA MET A 475 -12.05 -1.91 -19.97
C MET A 475 -13.54 -1.68 -20.23
N HIS A 476 -14.27 -2.74 -20.64
CA HIS A 476 -15.71 -2.71 -20.89
C HIS A 476 -16.56 -3.06 -19.66
N TRP A 477 -15.95 -3.43 -18.52
CA TRP A 477 -16.69 -3.84 -17.33
C TRP A 477 -17.49 -2.67 -16.75
N GLY A 478 -18.60 -2.99 -16.10
CA GLY A 478 -19.44 -2.08 -15.33
C GLY A 478 -19.94 -2.74 -14.05
N ASN A 479 -21.11 -2.28 -13.57
CA ASN A 479 -21.66 -2.72 -12.29
C ASN A 479 -22.04 -4.21 -12.28
N GLU A 480 -22.43 -4.77 -13.43
CA GLU A 480 -22.85 -6.17 -13.55
C GLU A 480 -21.67 -7.12 -13.35
N GLU A 481 -20.56 -6.90 -14.07
CA GLU A 481 -19.35 -7.72 -13.94
C GLU A 481 -18.78 -7.65 -12.52
N VAL A 482 -18.74 -6.45 -11.92
CA VAL A 482 -18.29 -6.28 -10.53
C VAL A 482 -19.22 -7.01 -9.55
N SER A 483 -20.53 -7.01 -9.79
CA SER A 483 -21.47 -7.72 -8.92
C SER A 483 -21.31 -9.24 -9.01
N VAL A 484 -21.05 -9.78 -10.21
CA VAL A 484 -20.74 -11.21 -10.40
C VAL A 484 -19.41 -11.56 -9.72
N LEU A 485 -18.38 -10.73 -9.89
CA LEU A 485 -17.07 -10.92 -9.23
C LEU A 485 -17.21 -10.97 -7.72
N LEU A 486 -17.96 -10.03 -7.13
CA LEU A 486 -18.20 -9.95 -5.69
C LEU A 486 -19.00 -11.13 -5.15
N ALA A 487 -20.01 -11.60 -5.90
CA ALA A 487 -20.79 -12.77 -5.52
C ALA A 487 -19.90 -14.02 -5.48
N GLU A 488 -19.02 -14.20 -6.47
CA GLU A 488 -18.09 -15.32 -6.49
C GLU A 488 -17.03 -15.20 -5.37
N ALA A 489 -16.49 -14.01 -5.14
CA ALA A 489 -15.57 -13.77 -4.02
C ALA A 489 -16.22 -14.09 -2.66
N TYR A 490 -17.49 -13.72 -2.48
CA TYR A 490 -18.25 -14.05 -1.27
C TYR A 490 -18.45 -15.56 -1.12
N ARG A 491 -18.80 -16.26 -2.22
CA ARG A 491 -18.88 -17.72 -2.24
C ARG A 491 -17.55 -18.38 -1.84
N LEU A 492 -16.43 -17.88 -2.36
CA LEU A 492 -15.09 -18.35 -1.99
C LEU A 492 -14.77 -18.08 -0.51
N LYS A 493 -15.09 -16.89 0.00
CA LYS A 493 -14.94 -16.56 1.43
C LYS A 493 -15.66 -17.59 2.30
N PHE A 494 -16.93 -17.89 2.05
CA PHE A 494 -17.67 -18.87 2.86
C PHE A 494 -17.16 -20.31 2.68
N ALA A 495 -16.74 -20.69 1.47
CA ALA A 495 -16.23 -22.03 1.23
C ALA A 495 -14.87 -22.30 1.90
N PHE A 496 -14.05 -21.25 2.12
CA PHE A 496 -12.66 -21.40 2.55
C PHE A 496 -12.30 -20.67 3.87
N ALA A 497 -13.16 -19.83 4.43
CA ALA A 497 -12.91 -19.13 5.70
C ALA A 497 -12.80 -20.10 6.89
N ASP A 498 -13.61 -21.17 6.92
CA ASP A 498 -13.60 -22.17 7.99
C ASP A 498 -12.82 -23.43 7.62
N ALA A 499 -12.22 -23.50 6.43
CA ALA A 499 -11.56 -24.70 5.97
C ALA A 499 -10.20 -24.81 6.65
N PRO A 500 -10.06 -25.63 7.72
CA PRO A 500 -8.81 -25.74 8.44
C PRO A 500 -7.77 -26.39 7.51
N ASN A 501 -6.50 -26.28 7.88
CA ASN A 501 -5.31 -26.85 7.22
C ASN A 501 -5.32 -28.39 6.96
N HIS A 502 -6.47 -29.04 6.83
CA HIS A 502 -6.66 -30.48 6.79
C HIS A 502 -6.56 -31.15 5.42
N TYR A 503 -6.21 -30.41 4.36
CA TYR A 503 -5.86 -31.03 3.07
C TYR A 503 -4.44 -30.66 2.64
N LYS A 504 -3.46 -30.92 3.52
CA LYS A 504 -2.13 -31.34 3.06
C LYS A 504 -2.18 -32.85 2.91
N ARG A 505 -2.32 -33.32 1.67
CA ARG A 505 -2.07 -34.71 1.29
C ARG A 505 -0.86 -34.75 0.39
#